data_AF-A0AAN8TKW9-F1
#
_entry.id   AF-A0AAN8TKW9-F1
#
_cell.length_a   1.000
_cell.length_b   1.000
_cell.length_c   1.000
_cell.angle_alpha   90.00
_cell.angle_beta   90.00
_cell.angle_gamma   90.00
#
_symmetry.space_group_name_H-M   'P 1'
#
loop_
_entity.id
_entity.type
_entity.pdbx_description
1 polymer ?
#
loop_
_entity_poly.entity_id
_entity_poly.type
_entity_poly.pdbx_seq_one_letter_code
_entity_poly.pdbx_strand_id
1 'polypeptide(L)'
;MDKLPYLQAVVKETMRLHPAAPLLLPHKAQHDVQVLGFTMPKDSQILVNAWAIGRDPKTWERPIEFLPLRLMESRVDFLSLYRLVRAGEYVQECRWL
;
A
#
# COMPACT_ATOMS: atom_id res chain seq x y z
N MET A 1 4.45 18.36 -12.54
CA MET A 1 3.74 18.74 -11.28
C MET A 1 4.75 19.12 -10.20
N ASP A 2 5.96 19.53 -10.60
CA ASP A 2 7.15 19.51 -9.74
C ASP A 2 7.36 20.83 -8.99
N LYS A 3 6.42 21.76 -9.14
CA LYS A 3 6.45 23.10 -8.55
C LYS A 3 5.59 23.24 -7.29
N LEU A 4 4.80 22.21 -6.94
CA LEU A 4 3.85 22.23 -5.82
C LEU A 4 3.99 20.99 -4.92
N PRO A 5 5.14 20.82 -4.23
CA PRO A 5 5.42 19.62 -3.44
C PRO A 5 4.42 19.42 -2.29
N TYR A 6 3.94 20.52 -1.69
CA TYR A 6 2.97 20.46 -0.62
C TYR A 6 1.61 19.95 -1.10
N LEU A 7 1.12 20.42 -2.26
CA LEU A 7 -0.12 19.94 -2.84
C LEU A 7 -0.03 18.46 -3.19
N GLN A 8 1.10 18.00 -3.73
CA GLN A 8 1.33 16.58 -3.97
C GLN A 8 1.25 15.78 -2.66
N ALA A 9 1.87 16.26 -1.60
CA ALA A 9 1.86 15.61 -0.29
C ALA A 9 0.43 15.51 0.28
N VAL A 10 -0.36 16.58 0.15
CA VAL A 10 -1.79 16.61 0.53
C VAL A 10 -2.57 15.54 -0.23
N VAL A 11 -2.48 15.50 -1.56
CA VAL A 11 -3.24 14.52 -2.37
C VAL A 11 -2.81 13.09 -2.03
N LYS A 12 -1.50 12.82 -1.87
CA LYS A 12 -1.00 11.49 -1.48
C LYS A 12 -1.53 11.06 -0.11
N GLU A 13 -1.52 11.96 0.87
CA GLU A 13 -2.02 11.68 2.21
C GLU A 13 -3.55 11.49 2.23
N THR A 14 -4.28 12.23 1.39
CA THR A 14 -5.73 12.04 1.23
C THR A 14 -6.03 10.63 0.73
N MET A 15 -5.29 10.14 -0.28
CA MET A 15 -5.49 8.78 -0.79
C MET A 15 -5.09 7.68 0.20
N ARG A 16 -4.09 7.91 1.06
CA ARG A 16 -3.72 6.95 2.13
C ARG A 16 -4.90 6.73 3.08
N LEU A 17 -5.55 7.82 3.51
CA LEU A 17 -6.71 7.75 4.40
C LEU A 17 -7.99 7.35 3.67
N HIS A 18 -8.19 7.84 2.46
CA HIS A 18 -9.40 7.63 1.65
C HIS A 18 -9.02 7.03 0.29
N PRO A 19 -8.59 5.76 0.27
CA PRO A 19 -8.28 5.10 -0.99
C PRO A 19 -9.56 4.94 -1.82
N ALA A 20 -9.45 5.10 -3.14
CA ALA A 20 -10.60 4.91 -4.04
C ALA A 20 -11.18 3.50 -3.96
N ALA A 21 -10.34 2.51 -3.65
CA ALA A 21 -10.74 1.14 -3.38
C ALA A 21 -10.08 0.63 -2.08
N PRO A 22 -10.86 0.29 -1.03
CA PRO A 22 -10.34 -0.23 0.23
C PRO A 22 -9.57 -1.55 0.07
N LEU A 23 -10.04 -2.40 -0.84
CA LEU A 23 -9.39 -3.63 -1.28
C LEU A 23 -8.86 -3.39 -2.70
N LEU A 24 -7.61 -3.75 -2.94
CA LEU A 24 -7.03 -3.68 -4.29
C LEU A 24 -7.69 -4.73 -5.21
N LEU A 25 -7.41 -4.60 -6.51
CA LEU A 25 -7.89 -5.55 -7.50
C LEU A 25 -7.51 -6.98 -7.10
N PRO A 26 -8.41 -7.95 -7.28
CA PRO A 26 -8.09 -9.33 -6.96
C PRO A 26 -6.92 -9.84 -7.81
N HIS A 27 -5.95 -10.42 -7.14
CA HIS A 27 -4.86 -11.15 -7.77
C HIS A 27 -5.08 -12.65 -7.60
N LYS A 28 -4.43 -13.45 -8.43
CA LYS A 28 -4.50 -14.92 -8.37
C LYS A 28 -3.12 -15.50 -8.19
N ALA A 29 -2.95 -16.37 -7.20
CA ALA A 29 -1.69 -17.08 -6.98
C ALA A 29 -1.37 -17.97 -8.20
N GLN A 30 -0.24 -17.74 -8.86
CA GLN A 30 0.18 -18.57 -10.00
C GLN A 30 0.73 -19.94 -9.58
N HIS A 31 1.24 -20.03 -8.35
CA HIS A 31 1.87 -21.20 -7.75
C HIS A 31 1.51 -21.26 -6.27
N ASP A 32 1.76 -22.39 -5.63
CA ASP A 32 1.65 -22.50 -4.17
C ASP A 32 2.64 -21.52 -3.54
N VAL A 33 2.13 -20.61 -2.69
CA VAL A 33 2.91 -19.54 -2.07
C VAL A 33 2.76 -19.60 -0.56
N GLN A 34 3.86 -19.42 0.17
CA GLN A 34 3.81 -19.28 1.61
C GLN A 34 3.75 -17.79 1.96
N VAL A 35 2.76 -17.39 2.76
CA VAL A 35 2.57 -16.00 3.20
C VAL A 35 2.35 -16.02 4.71
N LEU A 36 3.20 -15.32 5.47
CA LEU A 36 3.14 -15.26 6.94
C LEU A 36 3.09 -16.65 7.60
N GLY A 37 3.76 -17.64 7.00
CA GLY A 37 3.77 -19.03 7.47
C GLY A 37 2.58 -19.89 7.02
N PHE A 38 1.60 -19.33 6.30
CA PHE A 38 0.47 -20.06 5.73
C PHE A 38 0.72 -20.42 4.27
N THR A 39 0.49 -21.68 3.90
CA THR A 39 0.56 -22.12 2.50
C THR A 39 -0.75 -21.84 1.79
N MET A 40 -0.73 -20.90 0.84
CA MET A 40 -1.84 -20.65 -0.08
C MET A 40 -1.68 -21.52 -1.32
N PRO A 41 -2.69 -22.34 -1.67
CA PRO A 41 -2.63 -23.16 -2.86
C PRO A 41 -2.67 -22.27 -4.11
N LYS A 42 -2.12 -22.79 -5.20
CA LYS A 42 -2.25 -22.25 -6.55
C LYS A 42 -3.72 -21.95 -6.84
N ASP A 43 -3.95 -20.90 -7.62
CA ASP A 43 -5.25 -20.39 -8.02
C ASP A 43 -6.07 -19.71 -6.92
N SER A 44 -5.53 -19.57 -5.70
CA SER A 44 -6.14 -18.77 -4.63
C SER A 44 -6.29 -17.30 -5.04
N GLN A 45 -7.43 -16.70 -4.68
CA GLN A 45 -7.69 -15.28 -4.86
C GLN A 45 -7.07 -14.48 -3.69
N ILE A 46 -6.21 -13.53 -4.03
CA ILE A 46 -5.49 -12.68 -3.07
C ILE A 46 -6.04 -11.25 -3.19
N LEU A 47 -6.48 -10.70 -2.06
CA LEU A 47 -6.97 -9.33 -1.94
C LEU A 47 -6.07 -8.57 -0.98
N VAL A 48 -5.52 -7.45 -1.44
CA VAL A 48 -4.67 -6.59 -0.60
C VAL A 48 -5.54 -5.52 0.05
N ASN A 49 -5.57 -5.48 1.38
CA ASN A 49 -6.33 -4.51 2.15
C ASN A 49 -5.56 -3.19 2.30
N ALA A 50 -5.62 -2.34 1.27
CA ALA A 50 -4.98 -1.03 1.26
C ALA A 50 -5.50 -0.12 2.38
N TRP A 51 -6.77 -0.23 2.75
CA TRP A 51 -7.38 0.55 3.84
C TRP A 51 -6.73 0.27 5.20
N ALA A 52 -6.49 -1.01 5.50
CA ALA A 52 -5.81 -1.44 6.72
C ALA A 52 -4.33 -1.04 6.71
N ILE A 53 -3.63 -1.25 5.60
CA ILE A 53 -2.20 -0.89 5.44
C ILE A 53 -2.00 0.62 5.61
N GLY A 54 -2.91 1.44 5.09
CA GLY A 54 -2.88 2.88 5.27
C GLY A 54 -3.01 3.31 6.74
N ARG A 55 -3.58 2.49 7.63
CA ARG A 55 -3.86 2.82 9.04
C ARG A 55 -3.05 2.00 10.04
N ASP A 56 -2.10 1.22 9.57
CA ASP A 56 -1.32 0.34 10.43
C ASP A 56 -0.41 1.17 11.36
N PRO A 57 -0.58 1.11 12.70
CA PRO A 57 0.25 1.85 13.64
C PRO A 57 1.71 1.36 13.66
N LYS A 58 2.01 0.16 13.14
CA LYS A 58 3.39 -0.33 13.02
C LYS A 58 4.13 0.37 11.87
N THR A 59 3.39 0.79 10.85
CA THR A 59 3.95 1.42 9.64
C THR A 59 3.86 2.94 9.70
N TRP A 60 2.81 3.51 10.32
CA TRP A 60 2.55 4.95 10.34
C TRP A 60 2.43 5.48 11.76
N GLU A 61 3.24 6.49 12.10
CA GLU A 61 3.07 7.28 13.31
C GLU A 61 1.78 8.10 13.21
N ARG A 62 0.91 8.04 14.24
CA ARG A 62 -0.42 8.69 14.25
C ARG A 62 -1.25 8.34 12.99
N PRO A 63 -1.60 7.05 12.80
CA PRO A 63 -2.10 6.52 11.53
C PRO A 63 -3.46 7.07 11.08
N ILE A 64 -4.25 7.59 12.02
CA ILE A 64 -5.61 8.10 11.76
C ILE A 64 -5.57 9.61 11.46
N GLU A 65 -4.50 10.30 11.84
CA GLU A 65 -4.36 11.73 11.62
C GLU A 65 -3.97 12.03 10.17
N PHE A 66 -4.50 13.13 9.64
CA PHE A 66 -4.11 13.65 8.33
C PHE A 66 -2.87 14.52 8.47
N LEU A 67 -1.71 14.00 8.05
CA LEU A 67 -0.41 14.66 8.25
C LEU A 67 0.38 14.71 6.93
N PRO A 68 0.06 15.64 6.01
CA PRO A 68 0.66 15.73 4.67
C PRO A 68 2.18 15.85 4.69
N LEU A 69 2.72 16.53 5.72
CA LEU A 69 4.15 16.80 5.83
C LEU A 69 5.01 15.52 5.80
N ARG A 70 4.49 14.37 6.22
CA ARG A 70 5.23 13.09 6.17
C ARG A 70 5.55 12.60 4.76
N LEU A 71 4.83 13.09 3.76
CA LEU A 71 5.00 12.71 2.34
C LEU A 71 5.71 13.79 1.52
N MET A 72 6.13 14.91 2.13
CA MET A 72 6.84 15.99 1.42
C MET A 72 8.21 15.54 0.88
N GLU A 73 8.98 14.77 1.65
CA GLU A 73 10.30 14.27 1.24
C GLU A 73 10.22 12.93 0.50
N SER A 74 9.01 12.36 0.40
CA SER A 74 8.82 11.07 -0.25
C SER A 74 8.96 11.24 -1.78
N ARG A 75 10.05 10.68 -2.34
CA ARG A 75 10.18 10.43 -3.80
C ARG A 75 9.18 9.38 -4.32
N VAL A 76 8.24 8.99 -3.47
CA VAL A 76 7.23 7.97 -3.71
C VAL A 76 6.15 8.61 -4.57
N ASP A 77 6.22 8.38 -5.88
CA ASP A 77 5.13 8.71 -6.80
C ASP A 77 3.82 8.03 -6.40
N PHE A 78 2.69 8.53 -6.91
CA PHE A 78 1.36 7.97 -6.69
C PHE A 78 1.30 6.45 -6.93
N LEU A 79 1.89 5.99 -8.03
CA LEU A 79 2.03 4.58 -8.37
C LEU A 79 2.98 3.86 -7.41
N SER A 80 3.97 4.57 -6.89
CA SER A 80 4.93 4.07 -5.92
C SER A 80 4.33 3.94 -4.52
N LEU A 81 3.27 4.66 -4.18
CA LEU A 81 2.54 4.52 -2.91
C LEU A 81 1.71 3.23 -2.93
N TYR A 82 1.09 2.92 -4.07
CA TYR A 82 0.55 1.59 -4.35
C TYR A 82 1.65 0.52 -4.39
N ARG A 83 2.87 0.83 -4.87
CA ARG A 83 4.02 -0.08 -4.76
C ARG A 83 4.59 -0.19 -3.34
N LEU A 84 4.40 0.79 -2.47
CA LEU A 84 4.78 0.71 -1.06
C LEU A 84 3.77 -0.10 -0.27
N VAL A 85 2.48 0.00 -0.62
CA VAL A 85 1.50 -1.01 -0.23
C VAL A 85 1.93 -2.40 -0.73
N ARG A 86 2.63 -2.48 -1.89
CA ARG A 86 3.35 -3.68 -2.34
C ARG A 86 4.72 -3.94 -1.68
N ALA A 87 5.28 -3.04 -0.88
CA ALA A 87 6.64 -3.16 -0.33
C ALA A 87 6.67 -3.25 1.20
N GLY A 88 5.55 -3.00 1.88
CA GLY A 88 5.36 -3.53 3.22
C GLY A 88 5.57 -5.05 3.19
N GLU A 89 6.15 -5.60 4.25
CA GLU A 89 6.58 -7.01 4.37
C GLU A 89 5.54 -8.03 3.89
N TYR A 90 4.26 -7.66 3.87
CA TYR A 90 3.14 -8.44 3.34
C TYR A 90 3.16 -8.74 1.83
N VAL A 91 3.92 -7.98 1.02
CA VAL A 91 3.88 -8.09 -0.45
C VAL A 91 5.28 -8.13 -1.09
N GLN A 92 6.37 -8.02 -0.31
CA GLN A 92 7.72 -8.35 -0.81
C GLN A 92 7.80 -9.78 -1.35
N GLU A 93 6.94 -10.68 -0.85
CA GLU A 93 6.82 -12.06 -1.31
C GLU A 93 6.01 -12.20 -2.62
N CYS A 94 5.27 -11.16 -3.04
CA CYS A 94 4.59 -11.09 -4.34
C CYS A 94 5.49 -10.52 -5.45
N ARG A 95 6.79 -10.84 -5.42
CA ARG A 95 7.68 -10.66 -6.57
C ARG A 95 7.53 -11.77 -7.63
N TRP A 96 6.62 -12.72 -7.38
CA TRP A 96 6.34 -13.92 -8.18
C TRP A 96 4.93 -13.91 -8.84
N LEU A 97 4.30 -12.74 -8.97
CA LEU A 97 3.08 -12.53 -9.76
C LEU A 97 3.39 -11.85 -11.09
#